data_AF-A0A1M4EF52-F1
#
_entry.id   AF-A0A1M4EF52-F1
#
_cell.length_a   1.000
_cell.length_b   1.000
_cell.length_c   1.000
_cell.angle_alpha   90.00
_cell.angle_beta   90.00
_cell.angle_gamma   90.00
#
_symmetry.space_group_name_H-M   'P 1'
#
loop_
_entity.id
_entity.type
_entity.pdbx_description
1 polymer ?
#
loop_
_entity_poly.entity_id
_entity_poly.type
_entity_poly.pdbx_seq_one_letter_code
_entity_poly.pdbx_strand_id
1 'polypeptide(L)'
;MHTPDLFAGRTFAGLDDGLAHAEKIGFDKLLEQGVRTPDTLPNEMVYAGCSLGVMSAQTLAQTRPGARGALLFEACLPASEWPDDAKVVLSSDPEGNTFTPLGSISPHVHCLASPSGCDNEVVNKPRPEQRARHAALAAVRKG
;
A
#
# COMPACT_ATOMS: atom_id res chain seq x y z
N MET A 1 6.97 8.71 14.19
CA MET A 1 6.74 7.68 13.14
C MET A 1 7.12 6.33 13.75
N HIS A 2 6.24 5.34 13.67
CA HIS A 2 6.48 3.99 14.17
C HIS A 2 6.47 3.03 12.99
N THR A 3 7.53 2.25 12.83
CA THR A 3 7.68 1.31 11.71
C THR A 3 7.89 -0.08 12.28
N PRO A 4 6.90 -0.99 12.19
CA PRO A 4 7.09 -2.36 12.62
C PRO A 4 8.18 -3.06 11.83
N ASP A 5 8.97 -3.85 12.55
CA ASP A 5 9.94 -4.76 11.94
C ASP A 5 9.34 -6.16 11.83
N LEU A 6 8.70 -6.41 10.68
CA LEU A 6 8.06 -7.70 10.38
C LEU A 6 9.07 -8.81 10.04
N PHE A 7 10.35 -8.46 9.87
CA PHE A 7 11.42 -9.39 9.50
C PHE A 7 12.45 -9.59 10.62
N ALA A 8 12.19 -9.05 11.82
CA ALA A 8 13.07 -9.15 12.99
C ALA A 8 14.54 -8.79 12.68
N GLY A 9 14.74 -7.70 11.94
CA GLY A 9 16.03 -7.11 11.61
C GLY A 9 16.69 -7.74 10.39
N ARG A 10 16.04 -8.72 9.76
CA ARG A 10 16.58 -9.37 8.56
C ARG A 10 16.38 -8.50 7.32
N THR A 11 17.46 -8.30 6.59
CA THR A 11 17.51 -7.57 5.32
C THR A 11 17.92 -8.49 4.18
N PHE A 12 17.53 -8.15 2.95
CA PHE A 12 17.82 -8.92 1.74
C PHE A 12 18.51 -8.03 0.70
N ALA A 13 19.40 -8.61 -0.09
CA ALA A 13 20.09 -7.90 -1.17
C ALA A 13 19.19 -7.71 -2.41
N GLY A 14 18.23 -8.61 -2.61
CA GLY A 14 17.28 -8.58 -3.71
C GLY A 14 15.82 -8.66 -3.24
N LEU A 15 14.91 -8.13 -4.07
CA LEU A 15 13.47 -8.19 -3.84
C LEU A 15 12.96 -9.64 -3.80
N ASP A 16 13.42 -10.48 -4.73
CA ASP A 16 13.00 -11.88 -4.84
C ASP A 16 13.33 -12.68 -3.57
N ASP A 17 14.51 -12.45 -2.99
CA ASP A 17 14.92 -13.08 -1.73
C ASP A 17 14.02 -12.64 -0.56
N GLY A 18 13.65 -11.36 -0.53
CA GLY A 18 12.74 -10.81 0.47
C GLY A 18 11.33 -11.38 0.34
N LEU A 19 10.82 -11.51 -0.89
CA LEU A 19 9.53 -12.10 -1.16
C LEU A 19 9.49 -13.58 -0.78
N ALA A 20 10.48 -14.37 -1.20
CA ALA A 20 10.59 -15.78 -0.85
C ALA A 20 10.66 -15.96 0.68
N HIS A 21 11.29 -15.03 1.39
CA HIS A 21 11.27 -15.05 2.86
C HIS A 21 9.90 -14.71 3.44
N ALA A 22 9.21 -13.71 2.89
CA ALA A 22 7.85 -13.36 3.31
C ALA A 22 6.88 -14.52 3.10
N GLU A 23 6.96 -15.23 1.97
CA GLU A 23 6.19 -16.44 1.69
C GLU A 23 6.50 -17.56 2.70
N LYS A 24 7.78 -17.74 3.05
CA LYS A 24 8.20 -18.71 4.07
C LYS A 24 7.64 -18.41 5.46
N ILE A 25 7.54 -17.13 5.83
CA ILE A 25 6.88 -16.72 7.09
C ILE A 25 5.37 -16.96 6.97
N GLY A 26 4.80 -16.64 5.82
CA GLY A 26 3.38 -16.64 5.52
C GLY A 26 2.79 -15.23 5.66
N PHE A 27 2.06 -14.79 4.63
CA PHE A 27 1.48 -13.44 4.59
C PHE A 27 0.46 -13.18 5.71
N ASP A 28 -0.31 -14.20 6.11
CA ASP A 28 -1.26 -14.08 7.22
C ASP A 28 -0.54 -13.78 8.54
N LYS A 29 0.63 -14.38 8.78
CA LYS A 29 1.41 -14.11 9.99
C LYS A 29 2.02 -12.71 9.96
N LEU A 30 2.50 -12.28 8.80
CA LEU A 30 3.00 -10.91 8.61
C LEU A 30 1.89 -9.89 8.85
N LEU A 31 0.67 -10.18 8.37
CA LEU A 31 -0.51 -9.37 8.63
C LEU A 31 -0.86 -9.35 10.13
N GLU A 32 -0.98 -10.51 10.78
CA GLU A 32 -1.25 -10.59 12.22
C GLU A 32 -0.24 -9.80 13.06
N GLN A 33 1.04 -9.87 12.71
CA GLN A 33 2.09 -9.10 13.36
C GLN A 33 1.95 -7.59 13.10
N GLY A 34 1.68 -7.22 11.86
CA GLY A 34 1.47 -5.83 11.48
C GLY A 34 0.29 -5.19 12.20
N VAL A 35 -0.85 -5.90 12.33
CA VAL A 35 -2.04 -5.37 13.01
C VAL A 35 -1.89 -5.31 14.54
N ARG A 36 -1.04 -6.14 15.15
CA ARG A 36 -0.76 -6.10 16.60
C ARG A 36 0.25 -5.03 16.99
N THR A 37 1.07 -4.59 16.04
CA THR A 37 2.12 -3.59 16.28
C THR A 37 1.62 -2.34 17.03
N PRO A 38 0.46 -1.75 16.67
CA PRO A 38 0.06 -0.50 17.28
C PRO A 38 -0.64 -0.70 18.64
N ASP A 39 -0.84 -1.93 19.15
CA ASP A 39 -1.57 -2.19 20.41
C ASP A 39 -1.01 -1.43 21.62
N THR A 40 0.28 -1.09 21.58
CA THR A 40 0.96 -0.29 22.62
C THR A 40 1.08 1.19 22.28
N LEU A 41 0.56 1.61 21.13
CA LEU A 41 0.60 2.98 20.63
C LEU A 41 -0.72 3.71 20.90
N PRO A 42 -0.72 5.06 20.92
CA PRO A 42 -1.94 5.85 21.04
C PRO A 42 -2.96 5.53 19.93
N ASN A 43 -4.23 5.86 20.18
CA ASN A 43 -5.24 5.95 19.12
C ASN A 43 -5.00 7.20 18.26
N GLU A 44 -5.87 7.46 17.29
CA GLU A 44 -5.77 8.66 16.44
C GLU A 44 -4.53 8.69 15.54
N MET A 45 -4.22 7.54 14.93
CA MET A 45 -3.08 7.38 14.02
C MET A 45 -3.51 7.34 12.54
N VAL A 46 -2.57 7.73 11.67
CA VAL A 46 -2.61 7.49 10.23
C VAL A 46 -1.70 6.30 9.91
N TYR A 47 -2.18 5.35 9.13
CA TYR A 47 -1.43 4.15 8.77
C TYR A 47 -0.86 4.24 7.36
N ALA A 48 0.45 4.07 7.21
CA ALA A 48 1.10 4.05 5.91
C ALA A 48 1.54 2.63 5.56
N GLY A 49 1.21 2.17 4.36
CA GLY A 49 1.57 0.86 3.86
C GLY A 49 2.10 0.94 2.43
N CYS A 50 3.18 0.22 2.15
CA CYS A 50 3.74 0.09 0.80
C CYS A 50 3.85 -1.40 0.46
N SER A 51 3.40 -1.79 -0.73
CA SER A 51 3.42 -3.19 -1.20
C SER A 51 2.78 -4.12 -0.15
N LEU A 52 3.50 -5.08 0.42
CA LEU A 52 3.01 -5.96 1.50
C LEU A 52 2.48 -5.21 2.73
N GLY A 53 3.06 -4.05 3.05
CA GLY A 53 2.64 -3.23 4.18
C GLY A 53 1.23 -2.63 4.03
N VAL A 54 0.68 -2.59 2.81
CA VAL A 54 -0.70 -2.13 2.54
C VAL A 54 -1.71 -3.00 3.28
N MET A 55 -1.47 -4.32 3.36
CA MET A 55 -2.40 -5.24 4.03
C MET A 55 -2.63 -4.82 5.49
N SER A 56 -1.55 -4.61 6.23
CA SER A 56 -1.65 -4.20 7.64
C SER A 56 -2.19 -2.78 7.79
N ALA A 57 -1.71 -1.84 6.96
CA ALA A 57 -2.11 -0.45 7.04
C ALA A 57 -3.61 -0.24 6.75
N GLN A 58 -4.13 -0.89 5.71
CA GLN A 58 -5.54 -0.83 5.37
C GLN A 58 -6.42 -1.51 6.42
N THR A 59 -6.06 -2.71 6.89
CA THR A 59 -6.80 -3.39 7.96
C THR A 59 -6.87 -2.55 9.23
N LEU A 60 -5.76 -1.95 9.65
CA LEU A 60 -5.73 -1.09 10.83
C LEU A 60 -6.58 0.16 10.66
N ALA A 61 -6.50 0.80 9.49
CA ALA A 61 -7.28 2.00 9.24
C ALA A 61 -8.78 1.75 9.16
N GLN A 62 -9.20 0.54 8.79
CA GLN A 62 -10.61 0.15 8.71
C GLN A 62 -11.18 -0.36 10.04
N THR A 63 -10.36 -0.99 10.89
CA THR A 63 -10.87 -1.74 12.06
C THR A 63 -10.47 -1.16 13.41
N ARG A 64 -9.40 -0.34 13.48
CA ARG A 64 -8.94 0.20 14.76
C ARG A 64 -9.72 1.48 15.13
N PRO A 65 -10.36 1.52 16.31
CA PRO A 65 -11.05 2.72 16.77
C PRO A 65 -10.14 3.95 16.79
N GLY A 66 -10.66 5.06 16.25
CA GLY A 66 -9.93 6.31 16.14
C GLY A 66 -8.87 6.34 15.04
N ALA A 67 -8.83 5.40 14.10
CA ALA A 67 -8.00 5.56 12.91
C ALA A 67 -8.37 6.84 12.14
N ARG A 68 -7.38 7.65 11.80
CA ARG A 68 -7.60 8.95 11.10
C ARG A 68 -7.50 8.83 9.58
N GLY A 69 -6.99 7.71 9.08
CA GLY A 69 -6.80 7.50 7.65
C GLY A 69 -5.66 6.56 7.30
N ALA A 70 -5.43 6.43 5.99
CA ALA A 70 -4.38 5.59 5.42
C ALA A 70 -3.66 6.24 4.24
N LEU A 71 -2.38 5.93 4.09
CA LEU A 71 -1.56 6.20 2.91
C LEU A 71 -1.13 4.86 2.31
N LEU A 72 -1.68 4.48 1.16
CA LEU A 72 -1.41 3.18 0.55
C LEU A 72 -0.63 3.38 -0.75
N PHE A 73 0.56 2.79 -0.81
CA PHE A 73 1.47 2.88 -1.93
C PHE A 73 1.53 1.54 -2.67
N GLU A 74 1.44 1.59 -4.00
CA GLU A 74 1.65 0.48 -4.94
C GLU A 74 0.60 -0.64 -4.89
N ALA A 75 -0.27 -0.68 -3.88
CA ALA A 75 -1.38 -1.61 -3.78
C ALA A 75 -2.54 -1.05 -2.92
N CYS A 76 -3.73 -1.64 -3.07
CA CYS A 76 -4.84 -1.52 -2.13
C CYS A 76 -5.65 -2.83 -2.15
N LEU A 77 -6.21 -3.22 -0.99
CA LEU A 77 -7.20 -4.29 -0.92
C LEU A 77 -8.56 -3.74 -1.36
N PRO A 78 -9.51 -4.59 -1.80
CA PRO A 78 -10.88 -4.16 -2.08
C PRO A 78 -11.43 -3.29 -0.95
N ALA A 79 -12.07 -2.18 -1.31
CA ALA A 79 -12.64 -1.28 -0.31
C ALA A 79 -13.71 -2.03 0.50
N SER A 80 -13.49 -2.14 1.80
CA SER A 80 -14.53 -2.43 2.79
C SER A 80 -14.95 -1.13 3.46
N GLU A 81 -15.90 -1.19 4.40
CA GLU A 81 -16.35 -0.03 5.15
C GLU A 81 -15.17 0.66 5.87
N TRP A 82 -15.16 1.98 5.84
CA TRP A 82 -14.16 2.86 6.43
C TRP A 82 -14.82 3.76 7.47
N PRO A 83 -14.09 4.26 8.47
CA PRO A 83 -14.63 5.29 9.37
C PRO A 83 -15.04 6.56 8.60
N ASP A 84 -16.14 7.18 9.01
CA ASP A 84 -16.72 8.37 8.33
C ASP A 84 -15.73 9.54 8.18
N ASP A 85 -14.79 9.70 9.10
CA ASP A 85 -13.79 10.78 9.10
C ASP A 85 -12.41 10.35 8.57
N ALA A 86 -12.29 9.11 8.08
CA ALA A 86 -11.04 8.59 7.56
C ALA A 86 -10.68 9.22 6.21
N LYS A 87 -9.43 9.66 6.08
CA LYS A 87 -8.85 10.13 4.81
C LYS A 87 -7.95 9.06 4.20
N VAL A 88 -8.17 8.72 2.94
CA VAL A 88 -7.37 7.68 2.28
C VAL A 88 -6.68 8.26 1.06
N VAL A 89 -5.35 8.17 1.01
CA VAL A 89 -4.57 8.50 -0.17
C VAL A 89 -4.01 7.23 -0.77
N LEU A 90 -4.32 6.98 -2.05
CA LEU A 90 -3.71 5.91 -2.82
C LEU A 90 -2.67 6.48 -3.78
N SER A 91 -1.50 5.86 -3.84
CA SER A 91 -0.47 6.19 -4.82
C SER A 91 -0.13 4.94 -5.64
N SER A 92 -0.48 4.95 -6.92
CA SER A 92 -0.18 3.88 -7.88
C SER A 92 0.65 4.36 -9.07
N ASP A 93 1.37 3.44 -9.70
CA ASP A 93 1.99 3.67 -11.01
C ASP A 93 0.87 3.70 -12.07
N PRO A 94 0.74 4.78 -12.89
CA PRO A 94 -0.33 4.94 -13.86
C PRO A 94 -0.41 3.86 -14.93
N GLU A 95 0.64 3.06 -15.16
CA GLU A 95 0.64 2.03 -16.21
C GLU A 95 0.20 0.64 -15.72
N GLY A 96 -0.19 0.50 -14.44
CA GLY A 96 -0.74 -0.78 -13.95
C GLY A 96 0.24 -1.94 -14.06
N ASN A 97 1.55 -1.68 -13.95
CA ASN A 97 2.57 -2.72 -13.81
C ASN A 97 2.41 -3.36 -12.42
N THR A 98 1.36 -4.18 -12.30
CA THR A 98 0.99 -4.87 -11.07
C THR A 98 2.01 -5.95 -10.81
N PHE A 99 2.70 -5.83 -9.70
CA PHE A 99 3.23 -6.98 -9.02
C PHE A 99 2.04 -7.86 -8.60
N THR A 100 1.83 -8.99 -9.28
CA THR A 100 0.99 -10.10 -8.81
C THR A 100 1.84 -11.36 -8.88
N PRO A 101 2.18 -11.94 -7.70
CA PRO A 101 1.27 -12.91 -7.13
C PRO A 101 1.06 -12.73 -5.61
N LEU A 102 -0.16 -12.37 -5.26
CA LEU A 102 -0.83 -12.76 -4.03
C LEU A 102 -2.22 -13.17 -4.51
N GLY A 103 -2.59 -14.44 -4.31
CA GLY A 103 -3.80 -15.01 -4.89
C GLY A 103 -5.02 -14.12 -4.64
N SER A 104 -5.47 -13.43 -5.70
CA SER A 104 -6.65 -12.57 -5.73
C SER A 104 -6.56 -11.16 -5.12
N ILE A 105 -5.42 -10.46 -5.24
CA ILE A 105 -5.45 -8.98 -5.17
C ILE A 105 -5.68 -8.45 -6.59
N SER A 106 -6.85 -7.84 -6.82
CA SER A 106 -7.26 -7.42 -8.17
C SER A 106 -6.36 -6.30 -8.68
N PRO A 107 -5.75 -6.41 -9.89
CA PRO A 107 -4.79 -5.45 -10.42
C PRO A 107 -5.39 -4.11 -10.88
N HIS A 108 -6.67 -3.89 -10.64
CA HIS A 108 -7.32 -2.64 -11.01
C HIS A 108 -7.46 -1.75 -9.77
N VAL A 109 -6.51 -0.81 -9.63
CA VAL A 109 -6.60 0.40 -8.77
C VAL A 109 -7.82 1.29 -9.14
N HIS A 110 -8.65 0.84 -10.08
CA HIS A 110 -9.88 1.49 -10.50
C HIS A 110 -11.08 1.27 -9.56
N CYS A 111 -10.91 0.51 -8.47
CA CYS A 111 -11.97 0.23 -7.50
C CYS A 111 -11.77 0.98 -6.17
N LEU A 112 -11.58 2.30 -6.23
CA LEU A 112 -12.08 3.16 -5.16
C LEU A 112 -13.50 3.58 -5.55
N ALA A 113 -14.45 2.65 -5.42
CA ALA A 113 -15.82 3.08 -5.21
C ALA A 113 -15.82 3.79 -3.86
N SER A 114 -15.90 5.12 -3.86
CA SER A 114 -16.05 5.94 -2.67
C SER A 114 -17.20 5.36 -1.82
N PRO A 115 -16.92 4.71 -0.67
CA PRO A 115 -17.99 4.49 0.29
C PRO A 115 -18.37 5.90 0.78
N SER A 116 -19.66 6.18 0.78
CA SER A 116 -20.21 7.47 1.19
C SER A 116 -19.64 7.89 2.55
N GLY A 117 -18.84 8.96 2.58
CA GLY A 117 -18.25 9.51 3.80
C GLY A 117 -16.75 9.78 3.72
N CYS A 118 -15.99 8.98 2.96
CA CYS A 118 -14.52 9.08 2.97
C CYS A 118 -13.97 10.00 1.87
N ASP A 119 -13.11 10.94 2.27
CA ASP A 119 -12.29 11.75 1.36
C ASP A 119 -11.13 10.90 0.82
N ASN A 120 -11.34 10.27 -0.33
CA ASN A 120 -10.33 9.46 -1.03
C ASN A 120 -9.61 10.30 -2.10
N GLU A 121 -8.27 10.35 -2.06
CA GLU A 121 -7.44 10.96 -3.10
C GLU A 121 -6.56 9.90 -3.80
N VAL A 122 -6.62 9.82 -5.13
CA VAL A 122 -5.73 8.98 -5.93
C VAL A 122 -4.66 9.84 -6.57
N VAL A 123 -3.40 9.62 -6.21
CA VAL A 123 -2.25 10.36 -6.71
C VAL A 123 -1.37 9.44 -7.57
N ASN A 124 -1.48 9.58 -8.89
CA ASN A 124 -0.62 8.85 -9.83
C ASN A 124 0.69 9.60 -10.09
N LYS A 125 1.84 9.07 -9.65
CA LYS A 125 3.16 9.67 -9.93
C LYS A 125 4.06 8.70 -10.70
N PRO A 126 4.50 9.05 -11.93
CA PRO A 126 5.48 8.24 -12.66
C PRO A 126 6.86 8.34 -11.99
N ARG A 127 7.58 7.21 -11.96
CA ARG A 127 8.94 7.06 -11.47
C ARG A 127 9.93 7.94 -12.25
N PRO A 128 11.06 8.38 -11.65
CA PRO A 128 12.03 9.24 -12.33
C PRO A 128 12.55 8.68 -13.66
N GLU A 129 12.84 7.38 -13.73
CA GLU A 129 13.27 6.71 -14.96
C GLU A 129 12.19 6.70 -16.05
N GLN A 130 10.91 6.69 -15.66
CA GLN A 130 9.78 6.77 -16.57
C GLN A 130 9.58 8.20 -17.10
N ARG A 131 9.79 9.23 -16.26
CA ARG A 131 9.81 10.63 -16.73
C ARG A 131 10.86 10.85 -17.80
N ALA A 132 12.04 10.25 -17.64
CA ALA A 132 13.10 10.29 -18.63
C ALA A 132 12.69 9.58 -19.94
N ARG A 133 12.07 8.40 -19.86
CA ARG A 133 11.56 7.67 -21.04
C ARG A 133 10.42 8.41 -21.76
N HIS A 134 9.48 9.02 -21.05
CA HIS A 134 8.40 9.81 -21.65
C HIS A 134 8.93 11.10 -22.30
N ALA A 135 9.90 11.77 -21.68
CA ALA A 135 10.58 12.90 -22.28
C ALA A 135 11.32 12.49 -23.57
N ALA A 136 12.00 11.34 -23.57
CA ALA A 136 12.67 10.80 -24.75
C ALA A 136 11.68 10.45 -25.89
N LEU A 137 10.58 9.76 -25.59
CA LEU A 137 9.55 9.40 -26.58
C LEU A 137 8.82 10.63 -27.13
N ALA A 138 8.56 11.64 -26.29
CA ALA A 138 7.98 12.91 -26.73
C ALA A 138 8.92 13.72 -27.64
N ALA A 139 10.24 13.58 -27.46
CA ALA A 139 11.24 14.19 -28.34
C ALA A 139 11.30 13.49 -29.71
N VAL A 140 11.20 12.15 -29.75
CA VAL A 140 11.20 11.36 -30.99
C VAL A 140 9.98 11.67 -31.86
N ARG A 141 8.82 11.92 -31.27
CA ARG A 141 7.57 12.19 -32.01
C ARG A 141 7.47 13.62 -32.58
N LYS A 142 8.40 14.51 -32.21
CA LYS A 142 8.47 15.91 -32.69
C LYS A 142 9.57 16.12 -33.74
N GLY A 143 10.29 15.07 -34.14
CA GLY A 143 11.23 15.07 -35.26
C GLY A 143 10.68 14.28 -36.44
#